data_AF-A0A4Q5V3T1-F1
#
_entry.id   AF-A0A4Q5V3T1-F1
#
_cell.length_a   1.000
_cell.length_b   1.000
_cell.length_c   1.000
_cell.angle_alpha   90.00
_cell.angle_beta   90.00
_cell.angle_gamma   90.00
#
_symmetry.space_group_name_H-M   'P 1'
#
loop_
_entity.id
_entity.type
_entity.pdbx_description
1 polymer ?
#
loop_
_entity_poly.entity_id
_entity_poly.type
_entity_poly.pdbx_seq_one_letter_code
_entity_poly.pdbx_strand_id
1 'polypeptide(L)'
;EHISGTQTGTAGNSETPSALLTGPDGFYERKFNGAYLYLLQNIFSADHQLLVKYDWYDPNSSVKGTAIGAPGSNFSAADIKYSTIGLGYIYYITPNVKWVLYYAMVKNEKTQLAGFTKDVKDNVFTARLQFRF
;
A
#
# COMPACT_ATOMS: atom_id res chain seq x y z
N GLU A 1 10.15 5.97 -7.32
CA GLU A 1 10.26 7.13 -6.40
C GLU A 1 10.34 6.62 -4.96
N HIS A 2 11.06 7.32 -4.09
CA HIS A 2 11.13 7.03 -2.65
C HIS A 2 10.66 8.27 -1.88
N ILE A 3 9.83 8.07 -0.85
CA ILE A 3 9.20 9.13 -0.06
C ILE A 3 9.34 8.74 1.41
N SER A 4 9.80 9.67 2.24
CA SER A 4 9.95 9.47 3.67
C SER A 4 9.75 10.78 4.42
N GLY A 5 9.32 10.70 5.66
CA GLY A 5 9.13 11.88 6.48
C GLY A 5 8.55 11.54 7.84
N THR A 6 8.01 12.55 8.49
CA THR A 6 7.24 12.38 9.73
C THR A 6 5.85 12.92 9.48
N GLN A 7 4.84 12.13 9.84
CA GLN A 7 3.44 12.50 9.65
C GLN A 7 2.62 12.22 10.91
N THR A 8 1.61 13.05 11.11
CA THR A 8 0.63 12.86 12.16
C THR A 8 -0.46 11.91 11.68
N GLY A 9 -0.90 10.99 12.54
CA GLY A 9 -2.04 10.10 12.31
C GLY A 9 -2.90 9.96 13.57
N THR A 10 -3.82 9.00 13.53
CA THR A 10 -4.62 8.59 14.70
C THR A 10 -4.12 7.25 15.24
N ALA A 11 -4.74 6.74 16.31
CA ALA A 11 -4.44 5.41 16.81
C ALA A 11 -4.71 4.32 15.75
N GLY A 12 -5.75 4.47 14.92
CA GLY A 12 -6.20 3.43 13.98
C GLY A 12 -5.83 3.67 12.51
N ASN A 13 -5.31 4.84 12.15
CA ASN A 13 -4.96 5.19 10.78
C ASN A 13 -3.67 6.02 10.73
N SER A 14 -2.81 5.75 9.75
CA SER A 14 -1.59 6.50 9.50
C SER A 14 -1.84 7.77 8.69
N GLU A 15 -2.97 7.91 8.01
CA GLU A 15 -3.34 9.11 7.24
C GLU A 15 -3.43 10.35 8.13
N THR A 16 -3.01 11.50 7.57
CA THR A 16 -3.12 12.79 8.25
C THR A 16 -4.59 13.14 8.49
N PRO A 17 -5.01 13.32 9.76
CA PRO A 17 -6.41 13.61 10.06
C PRO A 17 -6.86 14.92 9.41
N SER A 18 -8.00 14.88 8.73
CA SER A 18 -8.62 16.06 8.09
C SER A 18 -9.49 16.87 9.03
N ALA A 19 -9.73 16.38 10.24
CA ALA A 19 -10.53 17.01 11.28
C ALA A 19 -9.83 16.94 12.64
N LEU A 20 -10.16 17.89 13.52
CA LEU A 20 -9.76 17.83 14.92
C LEU A 20 -10.39 16.60 15.59
N LEU A 21 -9.55 15.83 16.29
CA LEU A 21 -10.02 14.76 17.15
C LEU A 21 -10.75 15.36 18.35
N THR A 22 -11.88 14.75 18.74
CA THR A 22 -12.67 15.15 19.90
C THR A 22 -12.59 14.07 20.97
N GLY A 23 -12.48 14.47 22.24
CA GLY A 23 -12.40 13.53 23.36
C GLY A 23 -10.96 13.16 23.73
N PRO A 24 -10.72 11.99 24.34
CA PRO A 24 -9.41 11.57 24.84
C PRO A 24 -8.46 11.04 23.74
N ASP A 25 -8.92 10.94 22.51
CA ASP A 25 -8.12 10.39 21.41
C ASP A 25 -7.02 11.38 20.98
N GLY A 26 -5.77 10.94 21.15
CA GLY A 26 -4.58 11.72 20.80
C GLY A 26 -4.13 11.55 19.35
N PHE A 27 -3.35 12.52 18.91
CA PHE A 27 -2.58 12.41 17.66
C PHE A 27 -1.31 11.60 17.88
N TYR A 28 -0.93 10.83 16.86
CA TYR A 28 0.26 9.98 16.86
C TYR A 28 1.25 10.50 15.84
N GLU A 29 2.48 10.76 16.27
CA GLU A 29 3.59 11.13 15.37
C GLU A 29 4.33 9.87 14.92
N ARG A 30 4.43 9.66 13.61
CA ARG A 30 5.10 8.48 13.04
C ARG A 30 6.10 8.87 11.96
N LYS A 31 7.27 8.23 12.00
CA LYS A 31 8.28 8.32 10.93
C LYS A 31 7.90 7.32 9.86
N PHE A 32 7.49 7.80 8.69
CA PHE A 32 7.09 6.92 7.60
C PHE A 32 8.18 6.84 6.54
N ASN A 33 8.24 5.71 5.83
CA ASN A 33 8.97 5.58 4.58
C ASN A 33 8.19 4.71 3.60
N GLY A 34 8.39 4.94 2.32
CA GLY A 34 7.79 4.16 1.27
C GLY A 34 8.50 4.41 -0.03
N ALA A 35 8.30 3.49 -0.95
CA ALA A 35 8.74 3.71 -2.32
C ALA A 35 7.88 2.89 -3.26
N TYR A 36 7.96 3.26 -4.53
CA TYR A 36 7.40 2.49 -5.60
C TYR A 36 8.33 2.48 -6.81
N LEU A 37 8.32 1.36 -7.51
CA LEU A 37 9.09 1.09 -8.71
C LEU A 37 8.12 0.55 -9.76
N TYR A 38 8.24 1.05 -10.98
CA TYR A 38 7.45 0.61 -12.11
C TYR A 38 8.36 0.17 -13.25
N LEU A 39 7.99 -0.95 -13.86
CA LEU A 39 8.47 -1.35 -15.17
C LEU A 39 7.26 -1.42 -16.11
N LEU A 40 7.30 -0.61 -17.15
CA LEU A 40 6.34 -0.67 -18.25
C LEU A 40 7.09 -1.04 -19.51
N GLN A 41 6.67 -2.13 -20.15
CA GLN A 41 7.32 -2.63 -21.35
C GLN A 41 6.27 -3.02 -22.38
N ASN A 42 6.34 -2.43 -23.57
CA ASN A 42 5.56 -2.89 -24.70
C ASN A 42 6.11 -4.25 -25.16
N ILE A 43 5.20 -5.20 -25.39
CA ILE A 43 5.52 -6.56 -25.82
C ILE A 43 4.85 -6.83 -27.15
N PHE A 44 5.58 -7.39 -28.12
CA PHE A 44 5.10 -7.71 -29.48
C PHE A 44 4.69 -6.51 -30.35
N SER A 45 3.88 -5.59 -29.84
CA SER A 45 3.40 -4.38 -30.51
C SER A 45 3.26 -3.22 -29.53
N ALA A 46 2.93 -2.03 -30.05
CA ALA A 46 2.57 -0.88 -29.22
C ALA A 46 1.21 -1.06 -28.50
N ASP A 47 0.41 -2.04 -28.91
CA ASP A 47 -0.93 -2.25 -28.37
C ASP A 47 -0.91 -3.08 -27.08
N HIS A 48 0.16 -3.84 -26.83
CA HIS A 48 0.26 -4.71 -25.67
C HIS A 48 1.40 -4.26 -24.75
N GLN A 49 1.08 -3.96 -23.50
CA GLN A 49 2.03 -3.47 -22.52
C GLN A 49 1.95 -4.27 -21.23
N LEU A 50 3.10 -4.76 -20.78
CA LEU A 50 3.26 -5.33 -19.44
C LEU A 50 3.57 -4.22 -18.44
N LEU A 51 2.97 -4.35 -17.26
CA LEU A 51 3.17 -3.48 -16.11
C LEU A 51 3.63 -4.35 -14.94
N VAL A 52 4.79 -4.07 -14.38
CA VAL A 52 5.21 -4.60 -13.10
C VAL A 52 5.37 -3.44 -12.14
N LYS A 53 4.75 -3.53 -10.98
CA LYS A 53 4.90 -2.55 -9.90
C LYS A 53 5.39 -3.27 -8.67
N TYR A 54 6.39 -2.70 -8.00
CA TYR A 54 6.72 -3.06 -6.63
C TYR A 54 6.66 -1.81 -5.77
N ASP A 55 5.90 -1.86 -4.69
CA ASP A 55 5.80 -0.78 -3.73
C ASP A 55 5.78 -1.28 -2.30
N TRP A 56 6.23 -0.43 -1.38
CA TRP A 56 6.06 -0.65 0.04
C TRP A 56 5.68 0.65 0.73
N TYR A 57 4.97 0.48 1.83
CA TYR A 57 4.65 1.56 2.73
C TYR A 57 4.85 1.08 4.17
N ASP A 58 5.72 1.78 4.88
CA ASP A 58 6.04 1.60 6.28
C ASP A 58 5.57 2.86 7.02
N PRO A 59 4.39 2.81 7.67
CA PRO A 59 3.83 3.97 8.33
C PRO A 59 4.59 4.37 9.59
N ASN A 60 5.36 3.45 10.21
CA ASN A 60 6.14 3.71 11.41
C ASN A 60 7.46 2.94 11.44
N SER A 61 8.49 3.50 10.82
CA SER A 61 9.82 2.90 10.73
C SER A 61 10.57 2.81 12.05
N SER A 62 10.01 3.35 13.14
CA SER A 62 10.58 3.26 14.49
C SER A 62 10.23 1.94 15.18
N VAL A 63 9.28 1.17 14.65
CA VAL A 63 8.86 -0.13 15.19
C VAL A 63 8.78 -1.17 14.09
N LYS A 64 8.79 -2.45 14.45
CA LYS A 64 8.71 -3.54 13.48
C LYS A 64 8.30 -4.86 14.11
N GLY A 65 7.63 -5.69 13.32
CA GLY A 65 7.36 -7.08 13.58
C GLY A 65 6.68 -7.30 14.94
N THR A 66 7.27 -8.17 15.77
CA THR A 66 6.67 -8.57 17.04
C THR A 66 6.68 -7.49 18.12
N ALA A 67 7.32 -6.33 17.89
CA ALA A 67 7.16 -5.18 18.78
C ALA A 67 5.75 -4.59 18.68
N ILE A 68 5.11 -4.74 17.51
CA ILE A 68 3.72 -4.34 17.28
C ILE A 68 2.80 -5.41 17.87
N GLY A 69 1.90 -4.99 18.76
CA GLY A 69 1.01 -5.90 19.50
C GLY A 69 1.64 -6.55 20.72
N ALA A 70 2.89 -6.22 21.08
CA ALA A 70 3.49 -6.67 22.34
C ALA A 70 2.73 -6.07 23.55
N PRO A 71 2.66 -6.77 24.70
CA PRO A 71 2.01 -6.24 25.90
C PRO A 71 2.58 -4.88 26.32
N GLY A 72 1.71 -3.88 26.48
CA GLY A 72 2.09 -2.52 26.87
C GLY A 72 2.73 -1.68 25.76
N SER A 73 2.84 -2.20 24.53
CA SER A 73 3.45 -1.46 23.41
C SER A 73 2.56 -0.34 22.85
N ASN A 74 1.24 -0.45 22.99
CA ASN A 74 0.24 0.49 22.47
C ASN A 74 0.34 0.80 20.96
N PHE A 75 1.02 -0.05 20.17
CA PHE A 75 1.03 0.02 18.71
C PHE A 75 -0.17 -0.72 18.12
N SER A 76 -0.63 -0.27 16.95
CA SER A 76 -1.83 -0.77 16.29
C SER A 76 -1.53 -1.22 14.85
N ALA A 77 -2.60 -1.57 14.12
CA ALA A 77 -2.51 -1.84 12.69
C ALA A 77 -1.97 -0.64 11.88
N ALA A 78 -2.10 0.59 12.39
CA ALA A 78 -1.59 1.81 11.77
C ALA A 78 -0.06 1.91 11.77
N ASP A 79 0.63 1.02 12.48
CA ASP A 79 2.10 0.94 12.55
C ASP A 79 2.67 -0.18 11.67
N ILE A 80 1.81 -0.98 11.03
CA ILE A 80 2.20 -2.19 10.30
C ILE A 80 2.65 -1.84 8.88
N LYS A 81 3.89 -2.19 8.56
CA LYS A 81 4.41 -2.13 7.20
C LYS A 81 3.77 -3.18 6.30
N TYR A 82 3.48 -2.79 5.06
CA TYR A 82 3.11 -3.70 3.99
C TYR A 82 3.86 -3.40 2.69
N SER A 83 3.99 -4.41 1.85
CA SER A 83 4.49 -4.27 0.48
C SER A 83 3.56 -4.95 -0.50
N THR A 84 3.59 -4.48 -1.74
CA THR A 84 2.76 -5.00 -2.82
C THR A 84 3.65 -5.28 -4.03
N ILE A 85 3.48 -6.48 -4.61
CA ILE A 85 3.97 -6.77 -5.96
C ILE A 85 2.77 -6.89 -6.89
N GLY A 86 2.74 -6.02 -7.88
CA GLY A 86 1.67 -5.90 -8.85
C GLY A 86 2.11 -6.38 -10.22
N LEU A 87 1.30 -7.25 -10.82
CA LEU A 87 1.47 -7.69 -12.21
C LEU A 87 0.26 -7.23 -13.02
N GLY A 88 0.53 -6.56 -14.12
CA GLY A 88 -0.49 -5.97 -14.97
C GLY A 88 -0.24 -6.20 -16.45
N TYR A 89 -1.35 -6.21 -17.17
CA TYR A 89 -1.40 -6.25 -18.62
C TYR A 89 -2.35 -5.17 -19.11
N ILE A 90 -1.87 -4.35 -20.04
CA ILE A 90 -2.63 -3.28 -20.66
C ILE A 90 -2.74 -3.59 -22.15
N TYR A 91 -3.97 -3.63 -22.65
CA TYR A 91 -4.27 -3.72 -24.06
C TYR A 91 -4.90 -2.42 -24.56
N TYR A 92 -4.20 -1.72 -25.44
CA TYR A 92 -4.68 -0.53 -26.14
C TYR A 92 -5.52 -0.99 -27.34
N ILE A 93 -6.83 -1.08 -27.14
CA ILE A 93 -7.79 -1.51 -28.17
C ILE A 93 -7.86 -0.47 -29.29
N THR A 94 -7.86 0.81 -28.92
CA THR A 94 -7.73 1.96 -29.81
C THR A 94 -6.96 3.07 -29.07
N PRO A 95 -6.55 4.18 -29.74
CA PRO A 95 -5.97 5.33 -29.04
C PRO A 95 -6.85 5.93 -27.93
N ASN A 96 -8.16 5.67 -27.99
CA ASN A 96 -9.16 6.18 -27.05
C ASN A 96 -9.68 5.13 -26.05
N VAL A 97 -9.36 3.84 -26.24
CA VAL A 97 -9.89 2.75 -25.43
C VAL A 97 -8.78 1.80 -25.02
N LYS A 98 -8.64 1.57 -23.72
CA LYS A 98 -7.72 0.57 -23.18
C LYS A 98 -8.38 -0.34 -22.16
N TRP A 99 -7.98 -1.60 -22.17
CA TRP A 99 -8.33 -2.59 -21.17
C TRP A 99 -7.12 -2.88 -20.28
N VAL A 100 -7.34 -2.97 -18.97
CA VAL A 100 -6.30 -3.18 -17.97
C VAL A 100 -6.71 -4.34 -17.09
N LEU A 101 -5.83 -5.34 -17.02
CA LEU A 101 -5.87 -6.40 -16.04
C LEU A 101 -4.72 -6.18 -15.07
N TYR A 102 -4.99 -6.28 -13.77
CA TYR A 102 -3.98 -6.05 -12.75
C TYR A 102 -4.24 -6.93 -11.53
N TYR A 103 -3.19 -7.56 -11.03
CA TYR A 103 -3.23 -8.36 -9.82
C TYR A 103 -2.21 -7.82 -8.83
N ALA A 104 -2.70 -7.32 -7.69
CA ALA A 104 -1.91 -6.83 -6.58
C ALA A 104 -1.77 -7.92 -5.52
N MET A 105 -0.55 -8.39 -5.31
CA MET A 105 -0.22 -9.30 -4.21
C MET A 105 0.30 -8.47 -3.04
N VAL A 106 -0.51 -8.32 -2.01
CA VAL A 106 -0.19 -7.56 -0.80
C VAL A 106 0.47 -8.51 0.19
N LYS A 107 1.49 -8.01 0.90
CA LYS A 107 2.20 -8.75 1.93
C LYS A 107 2.42 -7.85 3.14
N ASN A 108 1.87 -8.27 4.26
CA ASN A 108 1.95 -7.56 5.53
C ASN A 108 3.13 -8.11 6.35
N GLU A 109 3.76 -7.25 7.17
CA GLU A 109 4.70 -7.76 8.16
C GLU A 109 3.99 -8.59 9.24
N LYS A 110 4.72 -9.56 9.81
CA LYS A 110 4.17 -10.44 10.85
C LYS A 110 4.37 -9.80 12.22
N THR A 111 3.30 -9.63 12.98
CA THR A 111 3.28 -8.96 14.28
C THR A 111 2.73 -9.86 15.38
N GLN A 112 2.55 -9.33 16.60
CA GLN A 112 1.77 -10.00 17.65
C GLN A 112 0.31 -9.55 17.68
N LEU A 113 -0.08 -8.60 16.81
CA LEU A 113 -1.43 -8.08 16.76
C LEU A 113 -2.38 -9.15 16.17
N ALA A 114 -3.54 -9.33 16.80
CA ALA A 114 -4.57 -10.21 16.30
C ALA A 114 -4.96 -9.82 14.86
N GLY A 115 -5.02 -10.81 13.95
CA GLY A 115 -5.24 -10.57 12.52
C GLY A 115 -3.97 -10.37 11.69
N PHE A 116 -2.83 -10.03 12.32
CA PHE A 116 -1.55 -9.76 11.64
C PHE A 116 -0.39 -10.65 12.13
N THR A 117 -0.69 -11.75 12.84
CA THR A 117 0.31 -12.77 13.23
C THR A 117 0.86 -13.56 12.05
N LYS A 118 0.15 -13.50 10.93
CA LYS A 118 0.50 -14.08 9.64
C LYS A 118 0.16 -13.06 8.56
N ASP A 119 0.65 -13.33 7.37
CA ASP A 119 0.28 -12.55 6.20
C ASP A 119 -1.24 -12.59 5.98
N VAL A 120 -1.84 -11.41 5.79
CA VAL A 120 -3.27 -11.27 5.54
C VAL A 120 -3.54 -11.68 4.09
N LYS A 121 -4.69 -12.29 3.82
CA LYS A 121 -5.10 -12.67 2.45
C LYS A 121 -5.92 -11.56 1.82
N ASP A 122 -5.27 -10.46 1.49
CA ASP A 122 -5.85 -9.20 1.00
C ASP A 122 -5.41 -8.85 -0.43
N ASN A 123 -5.04 -9.85 -1.22
CA ASN A 123 -4.72 -9.68 -2.63
C ASN A 123 -5.93 -9.18 -3.43
N VAL A 124 -5.69 -8.30 -4.41
CA VAL A 124 -6.75 -7.67 -5.20
C VAL A 124 -6.54 -7.94 -6.69
N PHE A 125 -7.59 -8.44 -7.35
CA PHE A 125 -7.67 -8.48 -8.80
C PHE A 125 -8.51 -7.30 -9.31
N THR A 126 -8.01 -6.60 -10.33
CA THR A 126 -8.67 -5.48 -10.98
C THR A 126 -8.77 -5.76 -12.49
N ALA A 127 -9.98 -5.67 -13.02
CA ALA A 127 -10.23 -5.59 -14.46
C ALA A 127 -10.90 -4.24 -14.75
N ARG A 128 -10.32 -3.45 -15.64
CA ARG A 128 -10.79 -2.09 -15.93
C ARG A 128 -10.79 -1.81 -17.43
N LEU A 129 -11.92 -1.36 -17.95
CA LEU A 129 -12.02 -0.75 -19.28
C LEU A 129 -12.05 0.77 -19.12
N GLN A 130 -11.18 1.49 -19.84
CA GLN A 130 -11.06 2.95 -19.75
C GLN A 130 -11.23 3.58 -21.13
N PHE A 131 -12.08 4.60 -21.19
CA PHE A 131 -12.32 5.45 -22.36
C PHE A 131 -11.71 6.84 -22.15
N ARG A 132 -11.13 7.41 -23.20
CA ARG A 132 -10.66 8.80 -23.26
C ARG A 132 -11.34 9.50 -24.43
N PHE A 133 -12.06 10.58 -24.14
CA PHE A 133 -12.70 11.48 -25.11
C PHE A 133 -11.87 12.74 -25.32
#